data_AF-I3S926-F1
#
_entry.id   AF-I3S926-F1
#
_cell.length_a   1.000
_cell.length_b   1.000
_cell.length_c   1.000
_cell.angle_alpha   90.00
_cell.angle_beta   90.00
_cell.angle_gamma   90.00
#
_symmetry.space_group_name_H-M   'P 1'
#
loop_
_entity.id
_entity.type
_entity.pdbx_description
1 polymer ?
#
loop_
_entity_poly.entity_id
_entity_poly.type
_entity_poly.pdbx_seq_one_letter_code
_entity_poly.pdbx_strand_id
1 'polypeptide(L)'
;MYVSSSQLPIPSTNVPFTTFKRIKAPFTKVFSYINQFPPELHCYINDIIDVVPDGNCGFRALAALLGQEEHNWAQIRIDLAKELQEFHHEYVALYGSIERVNQLLDSLYTIPGMLVTPDKWMSLPDMGYLIATKFKLVFLVLSNCGCITFFPLRGHTSPMRNHKIIAVGLVNSCHFVQV
;
A
#
# COMPACT_ATOMS: atom_id res chain seq x y z
N MET A 1 -48.99 -28.09 22.11
CA MET A 1 -48.56 -29.29 22.85
C MET A 1 -48.28 -30.35 21.79
N TYR A 2 -47.10 -30.89 21.52
CA TYR A 2 -45.80 -30.92 22.18
C TYR A 2 -44.71 -30.88 21.09
N VAL A 3 -43.56 -30.31 21.44
CA VAL A 3 -42.30 -30.39 20.70
C VAL A 3 -41.72 -31.79 20.89
N SER A 4 -41.19 -32.43 19.84
CA SER A 4 -40.27 -33.56 19.98
C SER A 4 -39.02 -33.24 19.17
N SER A 5 -37.99 -32.85 19.92
CA SER A 5 -36.63 -32.58 19.51
C SER A 5 -35.87 -33.89 19.32
N SER A 6 -35.55 -34.24 18.08
CA SER A 6 -34.53 -35.25 17.78
C SER A 6 -33.14 -34.59 17.78
N GLN A 7 -32.37 -34.82 18.84
CA GLN A 7 -30.94 -34.47 18.88
C GLN A 7 -30.15 -35.45 18.00
N LEU A 8 -29.43 -34.92 17.02
CA LEU A 8 -28.36 -35.63 16.33
C LEU A 8 -27.05 -35.48 17.13
N PRO A 9 -26.21 -36.53 17.23
CA PRO A 9 -25.01 -36.49 18.07
C PRO A 9 -23.93 -35.60 17.47
N ILE A 10 -23.31 -34.77 18.31
CA ILE A 10 -22.14 -33.96 17.97
C ILE A 10 -20.93 -34.90 17.87
N PRO A 11 -20.21 -34.98 16.74
CA PRO A 11 -18.96 -35.73 16.69
C PRO A 11 -17.88 -34.94 17.41
N SER A 12 -17.31 -35.53 18.46
CA SER A 12 -16.11 -35.02 19.13
C SER A 12 -14.89 -35.25 18.23
N THR A 13 -14.45 -34.23 17.49
CA THR A 13 -13.15 -34.25 16.82
C THR A 13 -12.17 -33.39 17.60
N ASN A 14 -11.53 -34.02 18.59
CA ASN A 14 -10.24 -33.55 19.10
C ASN A 14 -9.20 -33.71 17.98
N VAL A 15 -9.06 -32.66 17.16
CA VAL A 15 -7.93 -32.57 16.22
C VAL A 15 -6.78 -31.91 17.00
N PRO A 16 -5.61 -32.55 17.16
CA PRO A 16 -4.50 -31.90 17.80
C PRO A 16 -4.06 -30.72 16.95
N PHE A 17 -3.95 -29.53 17.56
CA PHE A 17 -3.28 -28.39 16.97
C PHE A 17 -1.80 -28.75 16.77
N THR A 18 -1.46 -29.29 15.61
CA THR A 18 -0.08 -29.37 15.17
C THR A 18 0.40 -27.95 14.92
N THR A 19 1.28 -27.47 15.80
CA THR A 19 2.00 -26.22 15.64
C THR A 19 2.81 -26.29 14.34
N PHE A 20 2.34 -25.61 13.29
CA PHE A 20 3.15 -25.38 12.10
C PHE A 20 4.34 -24.51 12.51
N LYS A 21 5.51 -25.13 12.67
CA LYS A 21 6.77 -24.39 12.76
C LYS A 21 6.91 -23.62 11.45
N ARG A 22 6.85 -22.29 11.54
CA ARG A 22 7.15 -21.36 10.46
C ARG A 22 8.58 -21.65 9.98
N ILE A 23 8.70 -22.38 8.88
CA ILE A 23 9.96 -22.49 8.15
C ILE A 23 10.18 -21.10 7.57
N LYS A 24 11.03 -20.29 8.21
CA LYS A 24 11.60 -19.10 7.57
C LYS A 24 12.42 -19.64 6.40
N ALA A 25 11.89 -19.54 5.19
CA ALA A 25 12.71 -19.63 4.00
C ALA A 25 13.87 -18.62 4.16
N PRO A 26 15.09 -18.95 3.72
CA PRO A 26 16.20 -18.01 3.78
C PRO A 26 15.80 -16.78 2.98
N PHE A 27 15.90 -15.59 3.58
CA PHE A 27 15.72 -14.32 2.89
C PHE A 27 16.83 -14.22 1.84
N THR A 28 16.53 -14.64 0.61
CA THR A 28 17.41 -14.43 -0.53
C THR A 28 17.40 -12.92 -0.80
N LYS A 29 18.52 -12.27 -0.52
CA LYS A 29 18.69 -10.82 -0.72
C LYS A 29 18.71 -10.52 -2.22
N VAL A 30 17.59 -10.07 -2.78
CA VAL A 30 17.49 -9.74 -4.21
C VAL A 30 17.83 -8.25 -4.38
N PHE A 31 19.11 -7.96 -4.64
CA PHE A 31 19.63 -6.62 -4.96
C PHE A 31 19.41 -6.22 -6.44
N SER A 32 18.38 -6.70 -7.13
CA SER A 32 18.24 -6.47 -8.59
C SER A 32 18.01 -5.00 -8.96
N TYR A 33 17.34 -4.24 -8.10
CA TYR A 33 16.92 -2.88 -8.39
C TYR A 33 17.77 -1.78 -7.74
N ILE A 34 18.75 -2.13 -6.89
CA ILE A 34 19.52 -1.13 -6.13
C ILE A 34 20.18 -0.09 -7.06
N ASN A 35 20.70 -0.55 -8.19
CA ASN A 35 21.34 0.30 -9.20
C ASN A 35 20.37 1.23 -9.96
N GLN A 36 19.07 1.13 -9.72
CA GLN A 36 18.05 2.04 -10.25
C GLN A 36 17.66 3.14 -9.24
N PHE A 37 18.33 3.20 -8.09
CA PHE A 37 18.23 4.29 -7.14
C PHE A 37 19.55 5.09 -7.09
N PRO A 38 19.51 6.36 -6.66
CA PRO A 38 20.72 7.17 -6.51
C PRO A 38 21.79 6.46 -5.67
N PRO A 39 23.04 6.32 -6.15
CA PRO A 39 24.12 5.65 -5.42
C PRO A 39 24.34 6.16 -4.00
N GLU A 40 24.10 7.45 -3.78
CA GLU A 40 24.22 8.13 -2.49
C GLU A 40 23.23 7.59 -1.44
N LEU A 41 22.14 6.96 -1.89
CA LEU A 41 21.11 6.40 -1.02
C LEU A 41 21.29 4.91 -0.74
N HIS A 42 22.18 4.22 -1.46
CA HIS A 42 22.34 2.76 -1.36
C HIS A 42 22.69 2.30 0.05
N CYS A 43 23.47 3.08 0.80
CA CYS A 43 23.86 2.75 2.17
C CYS A 43 22.71 2.86 3.18
N TYR A 44 21.60 3.52 2.83
CA TYR A 44 20.41 3.65 3.67
C TYR A 44 19.31 2.64 3.30
N ILE A 45 19.47 1.90 2.19
CA ILE A 45 18.51 0.91 1.72
C ILE A 45 18.90 -0.46 2.29
N ASN A 46 18.07 -0.98 3.19
CA ASN A 46 18.32 -2.27 3.83
C ASN A 46 17.93 -3.44 2.91
N ASP A 47 16.71 -3.36 2.36
CA ASP A 47 16.08 -4.41 1.57
C ASP A 47 15.31 -3.78 0.42
N ILE A 48 15.19 -4.52 -0.68
CA ILE A 48 14.28 -4.19 -1.78
C ILE A 48 13.44 -5.44 -2.02
N ILE A 49 12.13 -5.30 -1.86
CA ILE A 49 11.19 -6.42 -1.98
C ILE A 49 10.31 -6.18 -3.20
N ASP A 50 10.45 -7.09 -4.16
CA ASP A 50 9.63 -7.09 -5.36
C ASP A 50 8.22 -7.58 -5.05
N VAL A 51 7.22 -6.86 -5.55
CA VAL A 51 5.80 -7.24 -5.49
C VAL A 51 5.33 -7.68 -6.86
N VAL A 52 4.16 -8.29 -6.94
CA VAL A 52 3.59 -8.69 -8.24
C VAL A 52 3.57 -7.50 -9.22
N PRO A 53 4.22 -7.60 -10.41
CA PRO A 53 4.38 -6.50 -11.35
C PRO A 53 3.15 -6.32 -12.25
N ASP A 54 1.99 -6.10 -11.62
CA ASP A 54 0.74 -5.76 -12.29
C ASP A 54 0.42 -4.25 -12.13
N GLY A 55 -0.70 -3.81 -12.71
CA GLY A 55 -1.16 -2.42 -12.59
C GLY A 55 -1.52 -1.98 -11.16
N ASN A 56 -1.39 -2.86 -10.16
CA ASN A 56 -1.56 -2.55 -8.75
C ASN A 56 -0.25 -2.53 -7.95
N CYS A 57 0.92 -2.72 -8.58
CA CYS A 57 2.21 -2.81 -7.89
C CYS A 57 2.44 -1.71 -6.84
N GLY A 58 2.09 -0.44 -7.13
CA GLY A 58 2.20 0.65 -6.15
C GLY A 58 1.34 0.43 -4.91
N PHE A 59 0.09 -0.01 -5.09
CA PHE A 59 -0.84 -0.28 -3.99
C PHE A 59 -0.47 -1.58 -3.24
N ARG A 60 0.10 -2.57 -3.94
CA ARG A 60 0.65 -3.81 -3.35
C ARG A 60 1.85 -3.51 -2.46
N ALA A 61 2.80 -2.72 -2.95
CA ALA A 61 3.97 -2.27 -2.18
C ALA A 61 3.52 -1.48 -0.95
N LEU A 62 2.53 -0.60 -1.10
CA LEU A 62 1.97 0.16 0.01
C LEU A 62 1.29 -0.73 1.06
N ALA A 63 0.50 -1.74 0.64
CA ALA A 63 -0.08 -2.71 1.56
C ALA A 63 1.00 -3.47 2.37
N ALA A 64 2.06 -3.93 1.69
CA ALA A 64 3.19 -4.60 2.33
C ALA A 64 3.90 -3.70 3.35
N LEU A 65 4.20 -2.45 2.99
CA LEU A 65 4.82 -1.43 3.87
C LEU A 65 3.95 -1.06 5.07
N LEU A 66 2.62 -1.16 4.93
CA LEU A 66 1.67 -0.98 6.02
C LEU A 66 1.58 -2.20 6.95
N GLY A 67 2.30 -3.28 6.65
CA GLY A 67 2.30 -4.52 7.44
C GLY A 67 1.14 -5.46 7.10
N GLN A 68 0.49 -5.25 5.97
CA GLN A 68 -0.54 -6.13 5.43
C GLN A 68 0.06 -7.04 4.34
N GLU A 69 -0.68 -8.05 3.91
CA GLU A 69 -0.27 -8.83 2.74
C GLU A 69 -0.49 -8.02 1.45
N GLU A 70 0.40 -8.17 0.46
CA GLU A 70 0.34 -7.38 -0.79
C GLU A 70 -1.00 -7.53 -1.54
N HIS A 71 -1.70 -8.66 -1.39
CA HIS A 71 -3.01 -8.90 -1.99
C HIS A 71 -4.12 -7.97 -1.46
N ASN A 72 -3.88 -7.24 -0.36
CA ASN A 72 -4.80 -6.24 0.21
C ASN A 72 -4.75 -4.88 -0.51
N TRP A 73 -4.08 -4.79 -1.66
CA TRP A 73 -4.02 -3.58 -2.50
C TRP A 73 -5.39 -2.94 -2.78
N ALA A 74 -6.46 -3.73 -2.86
CA ALA A 74 -7.81 -3.24 -3.10
C ALA A 74 -8.33 -2.39 -1.92
N GLN A 75 -8.00 -2.80 -0.69
CA GLN A 75 -8.36 -2.04 0.51
C GLN A 75 -7.62 -0.71 0.56
N ILE A 76 -6.35 -0.68 0.15
CA ILE A 76 -5.57 0.56 0.04
C ILE A 76 -6.26 1.56 -0.89
N ARG A 77 -6.69 1.11 -2.08
CA ARG A 77 -7.44 1.97 -3.03
C ARG A 77 -8.72 2.54 -2.40
N ILE A 78 -9.50 1.69 -1.71
CA ILE A 78 -10.73 2.09 -1.03
C ILE A 78 -10.45 3.15 0.05
N ASP A 79 -9.40 2.95 0.84
CA ASP A 79 -9.03 3.86 1.93
C ASP A 79 -8.59 5.23 1.40
N LEU A 80 -7.82 5.26 0.31
CA LEU A 80 -7.42 6.50 -0.36
C LEU A 80 -8.61 7.20 -1.01
N ALA A 81 -9.54 6.46 -1.62
CA ALA A 81 -10.74 7.04 -2.23
C ALA A 81 -11.63 7.71 -1.16
N LYS A 82 -11.82 7.04 -0.01
CA LYS A 82 -12.56 7.61 1.12
C LYS A 82 -11.93 8.88 1.65
N GLU A 83 -10.60 8.89 1.83
CA GLU A 83 -9.86 10.10 2.25
C GLU A 83 -10.06 11.27 1.27
N LEU A 84 -9.93 10.97 -0.02
CA LEU A 84 -10.06 11.97 -1.07
C LEU A 84 -11.48 12.54 -1.15
N GLN A 85 -12.50 11.71 -0.93
CA GLN A 85 -13.90 12.11 -0.88
C GLN A 85 -14.24 12.91 0.39
N GLU A 86 -13.77 12.46 1.55
CA GLU A 86 -14.04 13.07 2.84
C GLU A 86 -13.47 14.50 2.92
N PHE A 87 -12.25 14.70 2.40
CA PHE A 87 -11.55 15.98 2.41
C PHE A 87 -11.46 16.62 1.03
N HIS A 88 -12.47 16.40 0.18
CA HIS A 88 -12.47 16.80 -1.22
C HIS A 88 -12.07 18.27 -1.45
N HIS A 89 -12.66 19.20 -0.68
CA HIS A 89 -12.37 20.64 -0.83
C HIS A 89 -10.91 20.99 -0.55
N GLU A 90 -10.25 20.31 0.39
CA GLU A 90 -8.83 20.53 0.70
C GLU A 90 -7.94 20.03 -0.42
N TYR A 91 -8.26 18.86 -1.00
CA TYR A 91 -7.52 18.33 -2.14
C TYR A 91 -7.77 19.15 -3.42
N VAL A 92 -8.97 19.73 -3.61
CA VAL A 92 -9.21 20.70 -4.70
C VAL A 92 -8.33 21.93 -4.52
N ALA A 93 -8.21 22.45 -3.29
CA ALA A 93 -7.32 23.58 -3.02
C ALA A 93 -5.84 23.24 -3.26
N LEU A 94 -5.42 22.01 -2.94
CA LEU A 94 -4.06 21.53 -3.15
C LEU A 94 -3.72 21.31 -4.63
N TYR A 95 -4.62 20.66 -5.39
CA TYR A 95 -4.37 20.31 -6.79
C TYR A 95 -4.87 21.37 -7.78
N GLY A 96 -5.60 22.38 -7.30
CA GLY A 96 -6.03 23.54 -8.09
C GLY A 96 -7.28 23.33 -8.95
N SER A 97 -7.86 22.13 -9.00
CA SER A 97 -9.10 21.89 -9.75
C SER A 97 -9.93 20.71 -9.26
N ILE A 98 -11.25 20.80 -9.46
CA ILE A 98 -12.21 19.72 -9.18
C ILE A 98 -11.99 18.56 -10.15
N GLU A 99 -11.70 18.88 -11.40
CA GLU A 99 -11.42 17.90 -12.46
C GLU A 99 -10.24 17.02 -12.08
N ARG A 100 -9.18 17.60 -11.49
CA ARG A 100 -8.01 16.82 -11.09
C ARG A 100 -8.34 15.87 -9.95
N VAL A 101 -9.07 16.32 -8.93
CA VAL A 101 -9.51 15.46 -7.83
C VAL A 101 -10.41 14.32 -8.34
N ASN A 102 -11.32 14.62 -9.26
CA ASN A 102 -12.20 13.60 -9.86
C ASN A 102 -11.42 12.57 -10.69
N GLN A 103 -10.37 12.99 -11.41
CA GLN A 103 -9.48 12.06 -12.12
C GLN A 103 -8.71 11.16 -11.14
N LEU A 104 -8.19 11.71 -10.04
CA LEU A 104 -7.57 10.90 -9.00
C LEU A 104 -8.57 9.89 -8.42
N LEU A 105 -9.78 10.33 -8.12
CA LEU A 105 -10.82 9.47 -7.57
C LEU A 105 -11.19 8.34 -8.54
N ASP A 106 -11.36 8.66 -9.83
CA ASP A 106 -11.59 7.67 -10.88
C ASP A 106 -10.44 6.67 -10.98
N SER A 107 -9.18 7.12 -10.89
CA SER A 107 -8.01 6.22 -10.94
C SER A 107 -7.96 5.21 -9.78
N LEU A 108 -8.59 5.53 -8.64
CA LEU A 108 -8.66 4.66 -7.47
C LEU A 108 -9.75 3.58 -7.61
N TYR A 109 -10.79 3.82 -8.41
CA TYR A 109 -11.86 2.85 -8.65
C TYR A 109 -11.49 1.86 -9.77
N THR A 110 -11.44 0.58 -9.41
CA THR A 110 -11.19 -0.53 -10.34
C THR A 110 -12.38 -1.48 -10.41
N ILE A 111 -12.61 -2.07 -11.58
CA ILE A 111 -13.62 -3.11 -11.75
C ILE A 111 -13.02 -4.45 -11.30
N PRO A 112 -13.60 -5.16 -10.31
CA PRO A 112 -13.10 -6.46 -9.89
C PRO A 112 -13.03 -7.46 -11.05
N GLY A 113 -11.91 -8.19 -11.15
CA GLY A 113 -11.70 -9.19 -12.20
C GLY A 113 -11.26 -8.65 -13.56
N MET A 114 -11.15 -7.34 -13.73
CA MET A 114 -10.63 -6.72 -14.95
C MET A 114 -9.15 -6.36 -14.82
N LEU A 115 -8.43 -6.38 -15.95
CA LEU A 115 -7.05 -5.90 -16.00
C LEU A 115 -7.01 -4.39 -15.69
N VAL A 116 -6.07 -4.00 -14.83
CA VAL A 116 -5.87 -2.60 -14.45
C VAL A 116 -5.09 -1.88 -15.56
N THR A 117 -5.75 -0.91 -16.18
CA THR A 117 -5.19 -0.06 -17.22
C THR A 117 -4.33 1.07 -16.64
N PRO A 118 -3.44 1.70 -17.42
CA PRO A 118 -2.52 2.73 -16.92
C PRO A 118 -3.17 3.94 -16.24
N ASP A 119 -4.38 4.32 -16.63
CA ASP A 119 -5.18 5.38 -16.00
C ASP A 119 -5.58 5.06 -14.55
N LYS A 120 -5.47 3.78 -14.15
CA LYS A 120 -5.75 3.31 -12.79
C LYS A 120 -4.50 3.06 -11.96
N TRP A 121 -3.30 3.31 -12.50
CA TRP A 121 -2.05 3.11 -11.76
C TRP A 121 -1.88 4.15 -10.64
N MET A 122 -1.04 3.84 -9.67
CA MET A 122 -0.63 4.82 -8.66
C MET A 122 0.14 5.95 -9.35
N SER A 123 -0.36 7.18 -9.23
CA SER A 123 0.23 8.36 -9.86
C SER A 123 0.96 9.23 -8.83
N LEU A 124 2.21 9.57 -9.11
CA LEU A 124 3.03 10.47 -8.30
C LEU A 124 3.40 11.72 -9.11
N PRO A 125 3.49 12.91 -8.47
CA PRO A 125 3.40 13.15 -7.03
C PRO A 125 1.99 13.18 -6.44
N ASP A 126 0.95 13.15 -7.27
CA ASP A 126 -0.44 13.40 -6.88
C ASP A 126 -0.97 12.53 -5.74
N MET A 127 -0.74 11.22 -5.75
CA MET A 127 -1.17 10.36 -4.65
C MET A 127 -0.26 10.44 -3.42
N GLY A 128 0.90 11.09 -3.50
CA GLY A 128 1.89 11.10 -2.41
C GLY A 128 1.36 11.78 -1.15
N TYR A 129 0.76 12.97 -1.28
CA TYR A 129 0.14 13.67 -0.15
C TYR A 129 -1.10 12.93 0.37
N LEU A 130 -1.87 12.30 -0.52
CA LEU A 130 -3.04 11.50 -0.17
C LEU A 130 -2.64 10.29 0.69
N ILE A 131 -1.60 9.56 0.28
CA ILE A 131 -1.04 8.41 1.01
C ILE A 131 -0.50 8.85 2.37
N ALA A 132 0.36 9.87 2.39
CA ALA A 132 0.98 10.37 3.62
C ALA A 132 -0.08 10.79 4.64
N THR A 133 -1.11 11.50 4.19
CA THR A 133 -2.19 12.00 5.05
C THR A 133 -3.09 10.87 5.56
N LYS A 134 -3.57 9.98 4.66
CA LYS A 134 -4.45 8.87 5.04
C LYS A 134 -3.82 7.98 6.11
N PHE A 135 -2.57 7.60 5.91
CA PHE A 135 -1.90 6.65 6.79
C PHE A 135 -1.05 7.31 7.89
N LYS A 136 -1.09 8.65 8.00
CA LYS A 136 -0.41 9.44 9.03
C LYS A 136 1.08 9.08 9.14
N LEU A 137 1.75 9.02 7.99
CA LEU A 137 3.14 8.59 7.85
C LEU A 137 3.92 9.53 6.94
N VAL A 138 5.25 9.46 7.02
CA VAL A 138 6.13 10.09 6.04
C VAL A 138 6.32 9.10 4.88
N PHE A 139 5.94 9.51 3.68
CA PHE A 139 6.00 8.66 2.49
C PHE A 139 7.16 9.10 1.60
N LEU A 140 8.14 8.23 1.41
CA LEU A 140 9.31 8.47 0.57
C LEU A 140 9.16 7.72 -0.77
N VAL A 141 9.47 8.41 -1.85
CA VAL A 141 9.53 7.83 -3.19
C VAL A 141 10.97 7.93 -3.67
N LEU A 142 11.56 6.79 -3.99
CA LEU A 142 12.92 6.68 -4.53
C LEU A 142 12.86 6.33 -6.02
N SER A 143 13.60 7.07 -6.83
CA SER A 143 13.75 6.77 -8.26
C SER A 143 15.06 7.36 -8.78
N ASN A 144 15.57 6.82 -9.89
CA ASN A 144 16.72 7.38 -10.58
C ASN A 144 16.47 8.80 -11.11
N CYS A 145 15.22 9.15 -11.39
CA CYS A 145 14.84 10.50 -11.86
C CYS A 145 14.73 11.54 -10.74
N GLY A 146 14.86 11.12 -9.48
CA GLY A 146 14.70 11.98 -8.31
C GLY A 146 13.95 11.28 -7.18
N CYS A 147 14.09 11.83 -5.99
CA CYS A 147 13.40 11.35 -4.80
C CYS A 147 12.46 12.44 -4.27
N ILE A 148 11.30 12.04 -3.75
CA ILE A 148 10.31 12.96 -3.20
C ILE A 148 9.84 12.43 -1.85
N THR A 149 9.74 13.32 -0.86
CA THR A 149 9.21 13.02 0.46
C THR A 149 7.89 13.76 0.66
N PHE A 150 6.85 13.03 1.06
CA PHE A 150 5.54 13.59 1.36
C PHE A 150 5.28 13.51 2.87
N PHE A 151 4.85 14.64 3.43
CA PHE A 151 4.41 14.74 4.81
C PHE A 151 2.87 14.75 4.86
N PRO A 152 2.25 14.22 5.93
CA PRO A 152 0.81 14.33 6.13
C PRO A 152 0.37 15.79 6.14
N LEU A 153 -0.69 16.12 5.40
CA LEU A 153 -1.30 17.46 5.40
C LEU A 153 -2.04 17.74 6.72
N ARG A 154 -2.54 16.66 7.35
CA ARG A 154 -3.35 16.69 8.58
C ARG A 154 -2.81 15.67 9.58
N GLY A 155 -2.91 16.00 10.86
CA GLY A 155 -2.49 15.12 11.95
C GLY A 155 -1.92 15.89 13.14
N HIS A 156 -1.98 15.29 14.33
CA HIS A 156 -1.37 15.88 15.52
C HIS A 156 0.16 15.84 15.38
N THR A 157 0.84 16.88 15.87
CA THR A 157 2.29 16.88 16.07
C THR A 157 2.62 15.87 17.17
N SER A 158 2.74 14.59 16.80
CA SER A 158 3.32 13.62 17.72
C SER A 158 4.75 14.08 18.01
N PRO A 159 5.26 13.96 19.25
CA PRO A 159 6.67 14.15 19.52
C PRO A 159 7.47 13.36 18.47
N MET A 160 8.48 13.98 17.86
CA MET A 160 9.17 13.51 16.64
C MET A 160 9.51 12.00 16.57
N ARG A 161 9.55 11.30 17.70
CA ARG A 161 9.99 9.91 17.87
C ARG A 161 9.00 8.83 17.42
N ASN A 162 7.76 9.17 17.03
CA ASN A 162 6.74 8.15 16.70
C ASN A 162 6.23 8.19 15.23
N HIS A 163 6.84 8.98 14.34
CA HIS A 163 6.39 9.01 12.94
C HIS A 163 6.88 7.77 12.19
N LYS A 164 5.94 7.00 11.63
CA LYS A 164 6.26 5.89 10.72
C LYS A 164 6.76 6.48 9.40
N ILE A 165 7.91 6.01 8.92
CA ILE A 165 8.45 6.34 7.60
C ILE A 165 8.36 5.06 6.77
N ILE A 166 7.86 5.17 5.54
CA ILE A 166 7.87 4.07 4.57
C ILE A 166 8.39 4.58 3.23
N ALA A 167 9.03 3.71 2.46
CA ALA A 167 9.59 4.06 1.16
C ALA A 167 9.12 3.09 0.06
N VAL A 168 8.78 3.64 -1.10
CA VAL A 168 8.61 2.86 -2.33
C VAL A 168 9.69 3.25 -3.33
N GLY A 169 10.11 2.29 -4.14
CA GLY A 169 10.99 2.52 -5.27
C GLY A 169 10.22 2.48 -6.58
N LEU A 170 10.40 3.47 -7.46
CA LEU A 170 9.93 3.44 -8.84
C LEU A 170 11.07 3.00 -9.76
N VAL A 171 10.94 1.78 -10.28
CA VAL A 171 11.95 1.07 -11.07
C VAL A 171 11.37 0.70 -12.44
N ASN A 172 12.23 0.46 -13.42
CA ASN A 172 11.85 0.13 -14.80
C ASN A 172 10.84 1.13 -15.43
N SER A 173 10.87 2.38 -14.96
CA SER A 173 9.98 3.48 -15.37
C SER A 173 8.48 3.33 -15.02
N CYS A 174 8.01 2.16 -14.57
CA CYS A 174 6.58 1.94 -14.31
C CYS A 174 6.26 0.93 -13.21
N HIS A 175 7.24 0.32 -12.56
CA HIS A 175 7.04 -0.70 -11.54
C HIS A 175 7.40 -0.18 -10.15
N PHE A 176 6.55 -0.47 -9.16
CA PHE A 176 6.80 -0.09 -7.78
C PHE A 176 7.29 -1.29 -6.97
N VAL A 177 8.34 -1.06 -6.17
CA VAL A 177 8.88 -2.03 -5.22
C VAL A 177 8.84 -1.46 -3.81
N GLN A 178 8.83 -2.35 -2.81
CA GLN A 178 9.04 -1.96 -1.42
C GLN A 178 10.54 -1.69 -1.19
N VAL A 179 10.84 -0.61 -0.44
CA VAL A 179 12.20 -0.24 0.00
C VAL A 179 12.21 -0.03 1.52
#